data_AF-A0A1G2RXX7-F1
#
_entry.id   AF-A0A1G2RXX7-F1
#
_cell.length_a   1.000
_cell.length_b   1.000
_cell.length_c   1.000
_cell.angle_alpha   90.00
_cell.angle_beta   90.00
_cell.angle_gamma   90.00
#
_symmetry.space_group_name_H-M   'P 1'
#
loop_
_entity.id
_entity.type
_entity.pdbx_description
1 polymer ?
#
loop_
_entity_poly.entity_id
_entity_poly.type
_entity_poly.pdbx_seq_one_letter_code
_entity_poly.pdbx_strand_id
1 'polypeptide(L)'
;MAGFLVGSGTYHQGGFEAAMRELQILAIQNDVAAYIRRRIQAQARIAGFGHRFYNEDPRARVLMELCDQHHFGGEYVKVVRQADEILRIEKGIHMNIDGAGGAILLDLGFPVEIAPLIVLIGRGPMFAVAYLERLREGNKPFPIINVSDVFPEGGKRD
;
A
#
# COMPACT_ATOMS: atom_id res chain seq x y z
N MET A 1 2.87 20.71 -1.69
CA MET A 1 3.76 19.57 -2.01
C MET A 1 4.91 19.43 -1.01
N ALA A 2 5.72 20.47 -0.74
CA ALA A 2 6.86 20.38 0.19
C ALA A 2 6.53 19.84 1.60
N GLY A 3 5.46 20.31 2.26
CA GLY A 3 5.10 19.83 3.61
C GLY A 3 4.70 18.34 3.68
N PHE A 4 4.05 17.81 2.64
CA PHE A 4 3.73 16.37 2.54
C PHE A 4 4.97 15.54 2.23
N LEU A 5 5.86 16.07 1.36
CA LEU A 5 7.14 15.46 1.03
C LEU A 5 8.02 15.27 2.28
N VAL A 6 8.06 16.24 3.19
CA VAL A 6 8.82 16.12 4.45
C VAL A 6 8.17 15.14 5.43
N GLY A 7 6.85 14.92 5.35
CA GLY A 7 6.13 13.89 6.10
C GLY A 7 6.26 12.46 5.52
N SER A 8 6.98 12.31 4.40
CA SER A 8 7.22 11.02 3.75
C SER A 8 8.30 10.24 4.49
N GLY A 9 7.89 9.46 5.50
CA GLY A 9 8.75 8.52 6.21
C GLY A 9 8.30 7.07 6.06
N THR A 10 9.07 6.15 6.66
CA THR A 10 8.80 4.70 6.72
C THR A 10 7.35 4.37 7.10
N TYR A 11 6.71 5.17 7.96
CA TYR A 11 5.36 4.93 8.46
C TYR A 11 4.21 5.54 7.64
N HIS A 12 4.47 6.53 6.79
CA HIS A 12 3.40 7.20 6.01
C HIS A 12 3.44 6.87 4.51
N GLN A 13 4.60 6.49 3.97
CA GLN A 13 4.74 6.19 2.54
C GLN A 13 5.56 4.93 2.25
N GLY A 14 6.10 4.27 3.28
CA GLY A 14 6.87 3.04 3.13
C GLY A 14 6.03 1.78 2.88
N GLY A 15 4.69 1.88 2.88
CA GLY A 15 3.81 0.72 2.64
C GLY A 15 4.04 0.05 1.28
N PHE A 16 4.21 0.88 0.23
CA PHE A 16 4.46 0.40 -1.13
C PHE A 16 5.84 -0.25 -1.27
N GLU A 17 6.88 0.40 -0.73
CA GLU A 17 8.23 -0.16 -0.72
C GLU A 17 8.28 -1.48 0.07
N ALA A 18 7.66 -1.51 1.26
CA ALA A 18 7.58 -2.71 2.08
C ALA A 18 6.85 -3.85 1.36
N ALA A 19 5.79 -3.56 0.59
CA ALA A 19 5.10 -4.55 -0.22
C ALA A 19 6.03 -5.13 -1.31
N MET A 20 6.79 -4.29 -2.01
CA MET A 20 7.77 -4.76 -2.99
C MET A 20 8.89 -5.61 -2.36
N ARG A 21 9.42 -5.22 -1.19
CA ARG A 21 10.40 -6.04 -0.46
C ARG A 21 9.82 -7.38 0.01
N GLU A 22 8.59 -7.38 0.51
CA GLU A 22 7.89 -8.61 0.90
C GLU A 22 7.73 -9.55 -0.28
N LEU A 23 7.37 -9.04 -1.47
CA LEU A 23 7.26 -9.83 -2.69
C LEU A 23 8.60 -10.44 -3.13
N GLN A 24 9.71 -9.70 -3.02
CA GLN A 24 11.05 -10.26 -3.26
C GLN A 24 11.38 -11.41 -2.31
N ILE A 25 11.01 -11.28 -1.04
CA ILE A 25 11.21 -12.34 -0.05
C ILE A 25 10.34 -13.55 -0.37
N LEU A 26 9.06 -13.34 -0.73
CA LEU A 26 8.13 -14.41 -1.09
C LEU A 26 8.60 -15.17 -2.33
N ALA A 27 9.09 -14.46 -3.35
CA ALA A 27 9.55 -15.03 -4.62
C ALA A 27 10.70 -16.04 -4.46
N ILE A 28 11.63 -15.78 -3.53
CA ILE A 28 12.75 -16.70 -3.24
C ILE A 28 12.38 -17.87 -2.30
N GLN A 29 11.15 -17.95 -1.79
CA GLN A 29 10.76 -19.05 -0.92
C GLN A 29 10.52 -20.33 -1.73
N ASN A 30 11.15 -21.43 -1.31
CA ASN A 30 10.82 -22.76 -1.84
C ASN A 30 9.36 -23.16 -1.53
N ASP A 31 8.82 -22.71 -0.40
CA ASP A 31 7.42 -22.93 0.00
C ASP A 31 6.82 -21.63 0.56
N VAL A 32 6.12 -20.90 -0.31
CA VAL A 32 5.42 -19.65 -0.01
C VAL A 32 4.35 -19.86 1.08
N ALA A 33 3.63 -20.98 1.05
CA ALA A 33 2.57 -21.26 2.01
C ALA A 33 3.12 -21.52 3.42
N ALA A 34 4.19 -22.30 3.54
CA ALA A 34 4.87 -22.48 4.82
C ALA A 34 5.42 -21.16 5.37
N TYR A 35 6.01 -20.31 4.51
CA TYR A 35 6.48 -18.99 4.92
C TYR A 35 5.34 -18.13 5.48
N ILE A 36 4.24 -18.00 4.73
CA ILE A 36 3.08 -17.19 5.13
C ILE A 36 2.48 -17.71 6.44
N ARG A 37 2.29 -19.03 6.59
CA ARG A 37 1.74 -19.61 7.83
C ARG A 37 2.61 -19.32 9.05
N ARG A 38 3.94 -19.38 8.93
CA ARG A 38 4.85 -18.98 10.03
C ARG A 38 4.67 -17.50 10.41
N ARG A 39 4.51 -16.62 9.42
CA ARG A 39 4.26 -15.18 9.65
C ARG A 39 2.91 -14.95 10.32
N ILE A 40 1.88 -15.69 9.90
CA ILE A 40 0.55 -15.67 10.53
C ILE A 40 0.62 -16.08 12.00
N GLN A 41 1.29 -17.19 12.31
CA GLN A 41 1.47 -17.70 13.68
C GLN A 41 2.24 -16.70 14.56
N ALA A 42 3.24 -16.04 13.99
CA ALA A 42 3.98 -14.97 14.66
C ALA A 42 3.20 -13.65 14.79
N GLN A 43 1.93 -13.62 14.38
CA GLN A 43 1.07 -12.44 14.31
C GLN A 43 1.71 -11.26 13.53
N ALA A 44 2.63 -11.57 12.61
CA ALA A 44 3.33 -10.57 11.85
C ALA A 44 2.43 -10.00 10.74
N ARG A 45 2.65 -8.71 10.42
CA ARG A 45 2.05 -8.08 9.24
C ARG A 45 2.80 -8.54 7.99
N ILE A 46 2.04 -8.83 6.93
CA ILE A 46 2.56 -9.13 5.59
C ILE A 46 2.22 -7.92 4.73
N ALA A 47 3.24 -7.19 4.26
CA ALA A 47 3.03 -5.98 3.48
C ALA A 47 2.43 -6.30 2.10
N GLY A 48 1.61 -5.38 1.56
CA GLY A 48 0.87 -5.62 0.31
C GLY A 48 -0.48 -6.34 0.48
N PHE A 49 -0.84 -6.72 1.70
CA PHE A 49 -2.10 -7.42 2.00
C PHE A 49 -2.87 -6.76 3.15
N GLY A 50 -4.19 -6.88 3.09
CA GLY A 50 -5.14 -6.26 4.00
C GLY A 50 -5.39 -4.79 3.70
N HIS A 51 -6.63 -4.36 3.94
CA HIS A 51 -7.05 -2.97 3.79
C HIS A 51 -7.98 -2.58 4.96
N ARG A 52 -7.86 -1.35 5.46
CA ARG A 52 -8.63 -0.91 6.65
C ARG A 52 -10.13 -0.75 6.36
N PHE A 53 -10.47 -0.35 5.14
CA PHE A 53 -11.83 0.03 4.76
C PHE A 53 -12.51 -0.93 3.79
N TYR A 54 -11.73 -1.76 3.10
CA TYR A 54 -12.23 -2.64 2.05
C TYR A 54 -11.88 -4.07 2.45
N ASN A 55 -12.81 -5.00 2.28
CA ASN A 55 -12.49 -6.42 2.39
C ASN A 55 -11.59 -6.83 1.22
N GLU A 56 -12.00 -6.48 0.01
CA GLU A 56 -11.25 -6.64 -1.23
C GLU A 56 -11.00 -5.27 -1.86
N ASP A 57 -9.74 -4.93 -2.16
CA ASP A 57 -9.39 -3.64 -2.75
C ASP A 57 -9.78 -3.63 -4.25
N PRO A 58 -10.76 -2.82 -4.69
CA PRO A 58 -11.23 -2.83 -6.07
C PRO A 58 -10.13 -2.40 -7.05
N ARG A 59 -9.13 -1.64 -6.59
CA ARG A 59 -8.02 -1.19 -7.43
C ARG A 59 -7.04 -2.32 -7.70
N ALA A 60 -6.78 -3.17 -6.70
CA ALA A 60 -5.95 -4.36 -6.87
C ALA A 60 -6.57 -5.32 -7.87
N ARG A 61 -7.89 -5.55 -7.76
CA ARG A 61 -8.66 -6.36 -8.71
C ARG A 61 -8.51 -5.86 -10.15
N VAL A 62 -8.74 -4.56 -10.39
CA VAL A 62 -8.62 -3.96 -11.73
C VAL A 62 -7.21 -4.11 -12.29
N LEU A 63 -6.17 -3.93 -11.47
CA LEU A 63 -4.77 -4.13 -11.91
C LEU A 63 -4.50 -5.58 -12.33
N MET A 64 -5.01 -6.55 -11.56
CA MET A 64 -4.89 -7.97 -11.90
C MET A 64 -5.67 -8.33 -13.17
N GLU A 65 -6.87 -7.80 -13.34
CA GLU A 65 -7.66 -7.98 -14.58
C GLU A 65 -6.94 -7.42 -15.81
N LEU A 66 -6.29 -6.26 -15.70
CA LEU A 66 -5.47 -5.70 -16.77
C LEU A 66 -4.27 -6.59 -17.10
N CYS A 67 -3.64 -7.20 -16.10
CA CYS A 67 -2.57 -8.18 -16.34
C CYS A 67 -3.10 -9.37 -17.15
N ASP A 68 -4.27 -9.89 -16.79
CA ASP A 68 -4.89 -11.03 -17.49
C ASP A 68 -5.29 -10.67 -18.93
N GLN A 69 -5.88 -9.49 -19.14
CA GLN A 69 -6.27 -8.97 -20.45
C GLN A 69 -5.09 -8.80 -21.41
N HIS A 70 -3.93 -8.39 -20.89
CA HIS A 70 -2.72 -8.16 -21.67
C HIS A 70 -1.75 -9.35 -21.67
N HIS A 71 -2.13 -10.49 -21.08
CA HIS A 71 -1.26 -11.65 -20.90
C HIS A 71 0.07 -11.29 -20.22
N PHE A 72 0.03 -10.33 -19.30
CA PHE A 72 1.17 -9.86 -18.53
C PHE A 72 1.23 -10.60 -17.18
N GLY A 73 2.42 -11.03 -16.78
CA GLY A 73 2.65 -11.62 -15.47
C GLY A 73 3.89 -12.50 -15.43
N GLY A 74 4.87 -12.09 -14.63
CA GLY A 74 6.11 -12.80 -14.39
C GLY A 74 6.07 -13.58 -13.08
N GLU A 75 7.22 -13.65 -12.40
CA GLU A 75 7.39 -14.33 -11.14
C GLU A 75 6.60 -13.65 -10.02
N TYR A 76 6.61 -12.31 -9.99
CA TYR A 76 6.03 -11.56 -8.89
C TYR A 76 4.50 -11.49 -8.95
N VAL A 77 3.90 -11.38 -10.14
CA VAL A 77 2.45 -11.49 -10.31
C VAL A 77 1.96 -12.90 -9.95
N LYS A 78 2.74 -13.95 -10.22
CA LYS A 78 2.39 -15.32 -9.77
C LYS A 78 2.45 -15.45 -8.26
N VAL A 79 3.53 -14.97 -7.63
CA VAL A 79 3.70 -15.11 -6.18
C VAL A 79 2.68 -14.28 -5.39
N VAL A 80 2.33 -13.06 -5.85
CA VAL A 80 1.31 -12.25 -5.17
C VAL A 80 -0.07 -12.89 -5.23
N ARG A 81 -0.43 -13.52 -6.36
CA ARG A 81 -1.71 -14.26 -6.50
C ARG A 81 -1.75 -15.50 -5.63
N GLN A 82 -0.64 -16.25 -5.56
CA GLN A 82 -0.53 -17.39 -4.66
C GLN A 82 -0.67 -16.97 -3.19
N ALA A 83 0.05 -15.91 -2.80
CA ALA A 83 -0.01 -15.37 -1.45
C ALA A 83 -1.41 -14.83 -1.10
N ASP A 84 -2.10 -14.20 -2.04
CA ASP A 84 -3.47 -13.72 -1.89
C ASP A 84 -4.44 -14.87 -1.58
N GLU A 85 -4.38 -15.97 -2.35
CA GLU A 85 -5.25 -17.13 -2.11
C GLU A 85 -5.02 -17.74 -0.72
N ILE A 86 -3.76 -17.87 -0.30
CA ILE A 86 -3.41 -18.39 1.03
C ILE A 86 -3.95 -17.46 2.13
N LEU A 87 -3.73 -16.15 1.99
CA LEU A 87 -4.12 -15.17 3.00
C LEU A 87 -5.63 -14.95 3.07
N ARG A 88 -6.32 -15.09 1.95
CA ARG A 88 -7.77 -15.11 1.87
C ARG A 88 -8.34 -16.27 2.69
N ILE A 89 -7.78 -17.47 2.54
CA ILE A 89 -8.24 -18.66 3.27
C ILE A 89 -7.87 -18.60 4.76
N GLU A 90 -6.63 -18.25 5.08
CA GLU A 90 -6.10 -18.37 6.45
C GLU A 90 -6.41 -17.15 7.34
N LYS A 91 -6.59 -15.96 6.76
CA LYS A 91 -6.83 -14.70 7.48
C LYS A 91 -8.02 -13.87 7.01
N GLY A 92 -8.66 -14.23 5.89
CA GLY A 92 -9.73 -13.42 5.32
C GLY A 92 -9.26 -12.03 4.85
N ILE A 93 -7.96 -11.87 4.54
CA ILE A 93 -7.42 -10.62 4.00
C ILE A 93 -6.96 -10.83 2.57
N HIS A 94 -7.14 -9.79 1.77
CA HIS A 94 -6.84 -9.78 0.33
C HIS A 94 -5.63 -8.90 0.01
N MET A 95 -5.04 -9.10 -1.16
CA MET A 95 -4.05 -8.19 -1.72
C MET A 95 -4.65 -6.78 -1.85
N ASN A 96 -3.83 -5.77 -1.56
CA ASN A 96 -4.21 -4.38 -1.75
C ASN A 96 -3.49 -3.79 -2.97
N ILE A 97 -3.76 -2.52 -3.28
CA ILE A 97 -3.11 -1.83 -4.39
C ILE A 97 -1.57 -1.87 -4.31
N ASP A 98 -0.99 -1.88 -3.11
CA ASP A 98 0.46 -1.91 -2.94
C ASP A 98 1.03 -3.28 -3.34
N GLY A 99 0.37 -4.37 -2.96
CA GLY A 99 0.76 -5.72 -3.38
C GLY A 99 0.62 -5.90 -4.89
N ALA A 100 -0.53 -5.50 -5.46
CA ALA A 100 -0.79 -5.61 -6.89
C ALA A 100 0.18 -4.76 -7.73
N GLY A 101 0.31 -3.47 -7.41
CA GLY A 101 1.21 -2.56 -8.12
C GLY A 101 2.68 -2.93 -7.94
N GLY A 102 3.07 -3.36 -6.73
CA GLY A 102 4.44 -3.79 -6.45
C GLY A 102 4.85 -4.99 -7.28
N ALA A 103 3.98 -6.00 -7.41
CA ALA A 103 4.24 -7.17 -8.23
C ALA A 103 4.43 -6.81 -9.71
N ILE A 104 3.56 -5.95 -10.25
CA ILE A 104 3.64 -5.49 -11.64
C ILE A 104 4.96 -4.76 -11.90
N LEU A 105 5.36 -3.83 -11.03
CA LEU A 105 6.60 -3.07 -11.20
C LEU A 105 7.84 -3.97 -11.13
N LEU A 106 7.86 -4.93 -10.22
CA LEU A 106 8.95 -5.89 -10.12
C LEU A 106 9.05 -6.77 -11.37
N ASP A 107 7.93 -7.24 -11.92
CA ASP A 107 7.90 -8.01 -13.17
C ASP A 107 8.30 -7.17 -14.40
N LEU A 108 8.08 -5.84 -14.35
CA LEU A 108 8.61 -4.89 -15.34
C LEU A 108 10.11 -4.61 -15.18
N GLY A 109 10.76 -5.17 -14.16
CA GLY A 109 12.20 -5.02 -13.90
C GLY A 109 12.57 -3.76 -13.12
N PHE A 110 11.61 -3.06 -12.50
CA PHE A 110 11.94 -1.91 -11.66
C PHE A 110 12.51 -2.33 -10.30
N PRO A 111 13.54 -1.64 -9.81
CA PRO A 111 14.08 -1.86 -8.48
C PRO A 111 13.13 -1.33 -7.41
N VAL A 112 13.20 -1.89 -6.19
CA VAL A 112 12.33 -1.50 -5.07
C VAL A 112 12.48 -0.02 -4.71
N GLU A 113 13.68 0.52 -4.92
CA GLU A 113 14.06 1.90 -4.66
C GLU A 113 13.23 2.91 -5.48
N ILE A 114 12.50 2.47 -6.51
CA ILE A 114 11.56 3.29 -7.27
C ILE A 114 10.27 3.59 -6.50
N ALA A 115 9.94 2.80 -5.48
CA ALA A 115 8.64 2.85 -4.81
C ALA A 115 8.25 4.26 -4.31
N PRO A 116 9.15 5.03 -3.66
CA PRO A 116 8.84 6.39 -3.23
C PRO A 116 8.51 7.32 -4.42
N LEU A 117 9.20 7.15 -5.55
CA LEU A 117 9.00 7.98 -6.74
C LEU A 117 7.63 7.72 -7.38
N ILE A 118 7.24 6.45 -7.52
CA ILE A 118 5.92 6.07 -8.06
C ILE A 118 4.79 6.66 -7.21
N VAL A 119 4.92 6.50 -5.89
CA VAL A 119 3.95 7.03 -4.93
C VAL A 119 3.86 8.56 -4.99
N LEU A 120 5.01 9.24 -5.13
CA LEU A 120 5.07 10.69 -5.24
C LEU A 120 4.36 11.19 -6.52
N ILE A 121 4.70 10.61 -7.67
CA ILE A 121 4.11 10.99 -8.96
C ILE A 121 2.60 10.72 -8.95
N GLY A 122 2.19 9.53 -8.50
CA GLY A 122 0.77 9.15 -8.44
C GLY A 122 -0.08 10.06 -7.53
N ARG A 123 0.54 10.68 -6.51
CA ARG A 123 -0.15 11.63 -5.62
C ARG A 123 -0.13 13.08 -6.11
N GLY A 124 0.68 13.41 -7.12
CA GLY A 124 0.75 14.76 -7.70
C GLY A 124 -0.62 15.35 -8.05
N PRO A 125 -1.49 14.64 -8.79
CA PRO A 125 -2.82 15.11 -9.15
C PRO A 125 -3.72 15.39 -7.93
N MET A 126 -3.66 14.55 -6.89
CA MET A 126 -4.41 14.76 -5.65
C MET A 126 -4.02 16.09 -4.98
N PHE A 127 -2.73 16.42 -4.93
CA PHE A 127 -2.30 17.70 -4.36
C PHE A 127 -2.72 18.90 -5.20
N ALA A 128 -2.70 18.77 -6.53
CA ALA A 128 -3.17 19.82 -7.42
C ALA A 128 -4.66 20.10 -7.19
N VAL A 129 -5.48 19.06 -7.11
CA VAL A 129 -6.92 19.20 -6.81
C VAL A 129 -7.14 19.83 -5.45
N ALA A 130 -6.49 19.33 -4.40
CA ALA A 130 -6.63 19.87 -3.05
C ALA A 130 -6.26 21.37 -2.98
N TYR A 131 -5.23 21.79 -3.72
CA TYR A 131 -4.86 23.19 -3.82
C TYR A 131 -5.90 24.03 -4.56
N LEU A 132 -6.41 23.54 -5.69
CA LEU A 132 -7.45 24.24 -6.46
C LEU A 132 -8.75 24.40 -5.69
N GLU A 133 -9.17 23.36 -4.95
CA GLU A 133 -10.32 23.42 -4.04
C GLU A 133 -10.11 24.49 -2.97
N ARG A 134 -8.91 24.55 -2.39
CA ARG A 134 -8.57 25.54 -1.38
C ARG A 134 -8.65 26.98 -1.88
N LEU A 135 -8.21 27.22 -3.12
CA LEU A 135 -8.34 28.53 -3.77
C LEU A 135 -9.82 28.91 -3.96
N ARG A 136 -10.68 27.95 -4.34
CA ARG A 136 -12.12 28.17 -4.52
C ARG A 136 -12.83 28.51 -3.20
N GLU A 137 -12.37 27.96 -2.09
CA GLU A 137 -12.89 28.25 -0.74
C GLU A 137 -12.37 29.57 -0.13
N GLY A 138 -11.56 30.32 -0.87
CA GLY A 138 -11.06 31.62 -0.46
C GLY A 138 -9.90 31.57 0.54
N ASN A 139 -9.13 30.46 0.59
CA ASN A 139 -7.95 30.33 1.44
C ASN A 139 -8.17 30.60 2.96
N LYS A 140 -9.39 30.43 3.48
CA LYS A 140 -9.73 30.53 4.92
C LYS A 140 -8.78 29.74 5.82
N PRO A 141 -8.06 30.30 6.80
CA PRO A 141 -7.11 29.55 7.63
C PRO A 141 -7.68 28.22 8.16
N PHE A 142 -6.82 27.19 8.33
CA PHE A 142 -7.25 25.95 8.96
C PHE A 142 -7.84 26.25 10.35
N PRO A 143 -8.89 25.53 10.78
CA PRO A 143 -9.46 25.72 12.11
C PRO A 143 -8.38 25.60 13.17
N ILE A 144 -8.37 26.54 14.12
CA ILE A 144 -7.48 26.44 15.28
C ILE A 144 -7.93 25.22 16.07
N ILE A 145 -7.02 24.27 16.26
CA ILE A 145 -7.27 23.07 17.06
C ILE A 145 -7.48 23.52 18.50
N ASN A 146 -8.59 23.15 19.13
CA ASN A 146 -8.79 23.46 20.54
C ASN A 146 -7.79 22.67 21.37
N VAL A 147 -7.24 23.29 22.41
CA VAL A 147 -6.29 22.59 23.31
C VAL A 147 -6.95 21.35 23.94
N SER A 148 -8.27 21.34 24.11
CA SER A 148 -9.04 20.17 24.55
C SER A 148 -9.04 18.98 23.58
N ASP A 149 -8.76 19.21 22.29
CA ASP A 149 -8.61 18.15 21.28
C ASP A 149 -7.16 17.60 21.23
N VAL A 150 -6.24 18.20 21.97
CA VAL A 150 -4.84 17.79 22.08
C VAL A 150 -4.66 17.00 23.37
N PHE A 151 -4.61 15.68 23.26
CA PHE A 151 -4.31 14.80 24.38
C PHE A 151 -2.78 14.73 24.56
N PRO A 152 -2.19 15.41 25.57
CA PRO A 152 -0.74 15.55 25.68
C PRO A 152 0.00 14.23 25.86
N GLU A 153 -0.71 13.19 26.31
CA GLU A 153 -0.17 11.85 26.58
C GLU A 153 -0.63 10.77 25.59
N GLY A 154 -1.28 11.15 24.46
CA GLY A 154 -1.70 10.18 23.45
C GLY A 154 -2.90 9.30 23.85
N GLY A 155 -3.76 9.81 24.74
CA GLY A 155 -4.99 9.13 25.15
C GLY A 155 -5.93 8.83 23.97
N LYS A 156 -6.43 7.60 23.90
CA LYS A 156 -7.43 7.19 22.90
C LYS A 156 -8.76 7.91 23.18
N ARG A 157 -9.45 8.33 22.12
CA ARG A 157 -10.87 8.69 22.18
C ARG A 157 -11.67 7.44 22.55
N ASP A 158 -12.56 7.57 23.54
CA ASP A 158 -13.53 6.57 23.97
C ASP A 158 -14.54 6.25 22.84
#